data_AF-A0A5Q4E1W6-F1
#
_entry.id   AF-A0A5Q4E1W6-F1
#
_cell.length_a   1.000
_cell.length_b   1.000
_cell.length_c   1.000
_cell.angle_alpha   90.00
_cell.angle_beta   90.00
_cell.angle_gamma   90.00
#
_symmetry.space_group_name_H-M   'P 1'
#
loop_
_entity.id
_entity.type
_entity.pdbx_description
1 polymer ?
#
loop_
_entity_poly.entity_id
_entity_poly.type
_entity_poly.pdbx_seq_one_letter_code
_entity_poly.pdbx_strand_id
1 'polypeptide(L)'
;MTTPSVLERAKDGDGAAIAALLSSSLKAKGIAVRAERESFCLHLWFTSTTVPPQGPTVAYARRAIERLQVPSIGILNLYGEQTGFAQPAWREEIALLSLASTDPGAPPLPAAPELAGPGAADPVSLSELEAGPAPAAVARAYQELGLAPGEPLAHAESVYFKRRAELLRRGDRAALEPLKWAFTTLKTHLDQAAAEAESAETGVYASLEEDFTVAPVVQRPRWSETGSNGPAPRLSSTQPTATDDTDILSFQNRYSNGLIFPGLLLLGMVLNAMPLASFLLRGIRIWFHEFGHATVAWLSGRQALPLPIGWTSYNPQRSLFVYLGLLTLLGLLFWAGRREGLRWPRVLAATLAVVQFAMTWLLPANTFDMLMAFGGVGGEIYLTALLIVGFYCPLPHYFRWDFYRFPVVVGAAFCFWGQVWLWQQVSQGRASIPFGSMWGEAEDGDMNILINGHGWTPGDVIGTYSTLTHLCLFAIVAVYGYTLFRQHRETFIALGRQWLP
;
A
#
# COMPACT_ATOMS: atom_id res chain seq x y z
N MET A 1 -28.57 36.57 -24.15
CA MET A 1 -28.83 36.08 -22.78
C MET A 1 -29.16 34.60 -22.89
N THR A 2 -28.18 33.74 -22.64
CA THR A 2 -28.32 32.27 -22.71
C THR A 2 -28.74 31.75 -21.34
N THR A 3 -29.89 31.07 -21.27
CA THR A 3 -30.36 30.39 -20.06
C THR A 3 -29.36 29.29 -19.67
N PRO A 4 -28.89 29.23 -18.42
CA PRO A 4 -27.92 28.23 -17.98
C PRO A 4 -28.52 26.82 -18.07
N SER A 5 -27.70 25.86 -18.51
CA SER A 5 -28.11 24.47 -18.63
C SER A 5 -28.47 23.88 -17.27
N VAL A 6 -29.35 22.87 -17.25
CA VAL A 6 -29.80 22.21 -16.01
C VAL A 6 -28.62 21.66 -15.20
N LEU A 7 -27.54 21.26 -15.87
CA LEU A 7 -26.32 20.78 -15.21
C LEU A 7 -25.54 21.90 -14.50
N GLU A 8 -25.44 23.08 -15.10
CA GLU A 8 -24.75 24.23 -14.49
C GLU A 8 -25.51 24.72 -13.25
N ARG A 9 -26.84 24.83 -13.34
CA ARG A 9 -27.68 25.17 -12.19
C ARG A 9 -27.57 24.14 -11.07
N ALA A 10 -27.45 22.85 -11.40
CA ALA A 10 -27.28 21.81 -10.39
C ALA A 10 -25.90 21.84 -9.72
N LYS A 11 -24.84 22.23 -10.45
CA LYS A 11 -23.50 22.46 -9.88
C LYS A 11 -23.43 23.68 -8.97
N ASP A 12 -24.20 24.71 -9.27
CA ASP A 12 -24.38 25.89 -8.40
C ASP A 12 -25.24 25.57 -7.15
N GLY A 13 -25.78 24.35 -7.09
CA GLY A 13 -26.56 23.85 -5.97
C GLY A 13 -28.05 24.22 -6.02
N ASP A 14 -28.62 24.54 -7.19
CA ASP A 14 -30.06 24.71 -7.32
C ASP A 14 -30.78 23.37 -7.06
N GLY A 15 -31.56 23.32 -5.99
CA GLY A 15 -32.31 22.12 -5.59
C GLY A 15 -33.21 21.61 -6.73
N ALA A 16 -33.92 22.49 -7.43
CA ALA A 16 -34.84 22.08 -8.49
C ALA A 16 -34.10 21.43 -9.68
N ALA A 17 -32.89 21.93 -9.99
CA ALA A 17 -32.05 21.37 -11.04
C ALA A 17 -31.45 20.01 -10.64
N ILE A 18 -31.06 19.85 -9.37
CA ILE A 18 -30.59 18.57 -8.82
C ILE A 18 -31.71 17.53 -8.85
N ALA A 19 -32.93 17.88 -8.44
CA ALA A 19 -34.10 17.01 -8.53
C ALA A 19 -34.41 16.59 -9.98
N ALA A 20 -34.31 17.51 -10.94
CA ALA A 20 -34.56 17.22 -12.34
C ALA A 20 -33.53 16.22 -12.91
N LEU A 21 -32.25 16.37 -12.56
CA LEU A 21 -31.19 15.43 -12.97
C LEU A 21 -31.39 14.05 -12.34
N LEU A 22 -31.64 13.98 -11.03
CA LEU A 22 -31.85 12.72 -10.33
C LEU A 22 -33.15 12.01 -10.77
N SER A 23 -34.22 12.76 -11.03
CA SER A 23 -35.46 12.20 -11.58
C SER A 23 -35.25 11.68 -13.00
N SER A 24 -34.43 12.33 -13.82
CA SER A 24 -34.15 11.88 -15.19
C SER A 24 -33.41 10.54 -15.22
N SER A 25 -32.47 10.32 -14.29
CA SER A 25 -31.70 9.09 -14.19
C SER A 25 -32.46 7.94 -13.51
N LEU A 26 -33.43 8.25 -12.66
CA LEU A 26 -34.24 7.27 -11.93
C LEU A 26 -35.60 6.98 -12.58
N LYS A 27 -35.93 7.66 -13.69
CA LYS A 27 -37.16 7.44 -14.46
C LYS A 27 -37.36 5.99 -14.90
N ALA A 28 -36.28 5.29 -15.28
CA ALA A 28 -36.33 3.88 -15.66
C ALA A 28 -36.73 2.94 -14.51
N LYS A 29 -36.64 3.40 -13.26
CA LYS A 29 -37.01 2.65 -12.04
C LYS A 29 -38.33 3.10 -11.43
N GLY A 30 -39.04 4.06 -12.05
CA GLY A 30 -40.32 4.57 -11.55
C GLY A 30 -40.22 5.34 -10.23
N ILE A 31 -39.09 6.02 -9.98
CA ILE A 31 -38.85 6.83 -8.77
C ILE A 31 -38.81 8.29 -9.18
N ALA A 32 -39.65 9.13 -8.57
CA ALA A 32 -39.64 10.58 -8.72
C ALA A 32 -38.84 11.21 -7.58
N VAL A 33 -38.04 12.23 -7.87
CA VAL A 33 -37.20 12.91 -6.88
C VAL A 33 -37.61 14.36 -6.77
N ARG A 34 -37.96 14.78 -5.55
CA ARG A 34 -38.15 16.20 -5.20
C ARG A 34 -36.96 16.64 -4.36
N ALA A 35 -36.52 17.87 -4.57
CA ALA A 35 -35.41 18.45 -3.83
C ALA A 35 -35.78 19.85 -3.37
N GLU A 36 -35.44 20.16 -2.13
CA GLU A 36 -35.56 21.50 -1.56
C GLU A 36 -34.24 21.84 -0.89
N ARG A 37 -33.75 23.04 -1.16
CA ARG A 37 -32.50 23.52 -0.59
C ARG A 37 -32.80 24.63 0.40
N GLU A 38 -32.34 24.44 1.62
CA GLU A 38 -32.34 25.44 2.67
C GLU A 38 -30.89 25.77 3.02
N SER A 39 -30.36 26.82 2.40
CA SER A 39 -28.97 27.27 2.56
C SER A 39 -27.93 26.17 2.33
N PHE A 40 -27.45 25.55 3.41
CA PHE A 40 -26.39 24.53 3.41
C PHE A 40 -26.93 23.09 3.55
N CYS A 41 -28.24 22.95 3.72
CA CYS A 41 -28.93 21.67 3.80
C CYS A 41 -29.72 21.40 2.52
N LEU A 42 -29.58 20.19 1.97
CA LEU A 42 -30.37 19.72 0.84
C LEU A 42 -31.30 18.58 1.31
N HIS A 43 -32.60 18.78 1.15
CA HIS A 43 -33.62 17.79 1.42
C HIS A 43 -34.01 17.11 0.10
N LEU A 44 -33.88 15.78 0.03
CA LEU A 44 -34.26 14.98 -1.13
C LEU A 44 -35.33 13.96 -0.75
N TRP A 45 -36.48 14.02 -1.40
CA TRP A 45 -37.56 13.04 -1.27
C TRP A 45 -37.60 12.14 -2.50
N PHE A 46 -37.51 10.82 -2.27
CA PHE A 46 -37.60 9.78 -3.30
C PHE A 46 -38.97 9.11 -3.17
N THR A 47 -39.87 9.42 -4.09
CA THR A 47 -41.24 8.89 -4.09
C THR A 47 -41.39 7.80 -5.14
N SER A 48 -41.92 6.63 -4.75
CA SER A 48 -42.24 5.54 -5.69
C SER A 48 -43.49 4.75 -5.26
N THR A 49 -44.03 3.90 -6.15
CA THR A 49 -45.19 3.05 -5.87
C THR A 49 -44.89 1.95 -4.85
N THR A 50 -43.62 1.56 -4.74
CA THR A 50 -43.10 0.63 -3.73
C THR A 50 -42.04 1.37 -2.91
N VAL A 51 -41.93 1.08 -1.61
CA VAL A 51 -40.95 1.75 -0.74
C VAL A 51 -39.54 1.56 -1.33
N PRO A 52 -38.84 2.65 -1.67
CA PRO A 52 -37.51 2.54 -2.25
C PRO A 52 -36.55 1.92 -1.21
N PRO A 53 -35.68 0.95 -1.59
CA PRO A 53 -34.76 0.33 -0.66
C PRO A 53 -33.72 1.34 -0.17
N GLN A 54 -33.63 1.51 1.16
CA GLN A 54 -32.86 2.58 1.80
C GLN A 54 -31.38 2.58 1.39
N GLY A 55 -30.65 1.49 1.66
CA GLY A 55 -29.20 1.42 1.37
C GLY A 55 -28.83 1.77 -0.08
N PRO A 56 -29.44 1.13 -1.10
CA PRO A 56 -29.16 1.44 -2.50
C PRO A 56 -29.54 2.88 -2.92
N THR A 57 -30.64 3.42 -2.39
CA THR A 57 -31.11 4.78 -2.71
C THR A 57 -30.18 5.83 -2.11
N VAL A 58 -29.76 5.61 -0.87
CA VAL A 58 -28.86 6.48 -0.14
C VAL A 58 -27.46 6.48 -0.75
N ALA A 59 -26.92 5.30 -1.07
CA ALA A 59 -25.62 5.19 -1.74
C ALA A 59 -25.63 5.85 -3.13
N TYR A 60 -26.75 5.76 -3.86
CA TYR A 60 -26.91 6.44 -5.14
C TYR A 60 -26.96 7.96 -4.99
N ALA A 61 -27.74 8.49 -4.04
CA ALA A 61 -27.84 9.91 -3.77
C ALA A 61 -26.49 10.50 -3.35
N ARG A 62 -25.76 9.82 -2.45
CA ARG A 62 -24.40 10.21 -2.02
C ARG A 62 -23.44 10.33 -3.20
N ARG A 63 -23.35 9.28 -4.03
CA ARG A 63 -22.47 9.26 -5.21
C ARG A 63 -22.85 10.32 -6.24
N ALA A 64 -24.14 10.58 -6.42
CA ALA A 64 -24.60 11.59 -7.37
C ALA A 64 -24.22 13.00 -6.92
N ILE A 65 -24.35 13.32 -5.63
CA ILE A 65 -23.97 14.62 -5.06
C ILE A 65 -22.44 14.79 -5.00
N GLU A 66 -21.69 13.74 -4.62
CA GLU A 66 -20.22 13.74 -4.66
C GLU A 66 -19.67 13.99 -6.07
N ARG A 67 -20.28 13.39 -7.10
CA ARG A 67 -19.91 13.63 -8.51
C ARG A 67 -20.28 15.01 -9.02
N LEU A 68 -21.36 15.59 -8.49
CA LEU A 68 -21.76 16.94 -8.84
C LEU A 68 -20.84 18.00 -8.24
N GLN A 69 -20.06 17.63 -7.20
CA GLN A 69 -19.10 18.49 -6.49
C GLN A 69 -19.70 19.86 -6.15
N VAL A 70 -20.81 19.87 -5.40
CA VAL A 70 -21.45 21.14 -4.97
C VAL A 70 -20.81 21.59 -3.66
N PRO A 71 -19.91 22.60 -3.66
CA PRO A 71 -19.19 23.01 -2.45
C PRO A 71 -20.07 23.76 -1.44
N SER A 72 -21.31 24.10 -1.80
CA SER A 72 -22.22 24.92 -1.00
C SER A 72 -23.26 24.11 -0.20
N ILE A 73 -23.18 22.77 -0.21
CA ILE A 73 -24.07 21.86 0.53
C ILE A 73 -23.22 21.03 1.49
N GLY A 74 -23.55 21.05 2.77
CA GLY A 74 -22.84 20.23 3.76
C GLY A 74 -23.69 19.32 4.62
N ILE A 75 -25.02 19.38 4.53
CA ILE A 75 -25.90 18.38 5.14
C ILE A 75 -26.91 17.92 4.09
N LEU A 76 -27.07 16.61 3.94
CA LEU A 76 -27.97 15.97 3.00
C LEU A 76 -29.00 15.15 3.79
N ASN A 77 -30.26 15.58 3.75
CA ASN A 77 -31.38 14.87 4.34
C ASN A 77 -32.12 14.08 3.25
N LEU A 78 -32.19 12.76 3.39
CA LEU A 78 -32.80 11.85 2.43
C LEU A 78 -34.08 11.24 3.02
N TYR A 79 -35.15 11.24 2.24
CA TYR A 79 -36.45 10.70 2.63
C TYR A 79 -36.93 9.70 1.58
N GLY A 80 -37.34 8.50 2.00
CA GLY A 80 -37.98 7.51 1.15
C GLY A 80 -39.49 7.49 1.36
N GLU A 81 -40.26 7.78 0.32
CA GLU A 81 -41.72 7.87 0.39
C GLU A 81 -42.40 6.86 -0.54
N GLN A 82 -43.52 6.32 -0.08
CA GLN A 82 -44.42 5.52 -0.90
C GLN A 82 -45.63 6.37 -1.30
N THR A 83 -46.00 6.33 -2.59
CA THR A 83 -47.15 7.05 -3.12
C THR A 83 -48.43 6.69 -2.35
N GLY A 84 -49.06 7.67 -1.71
CA GLY A 84 -50.32 7.51 -0.97
C GLY A 84 -50.20 7.54 0.56
N PHE A 85 -49.00 7.63 1.12
CA PHE A 85 -48.78 7.75 2.56
C PHE A 85 -48.26 9.16 2.93
N ALA A 86 -48.75 9.71 4.04
CA ALA A 86 -48.44 11.08 4.48
C ALA A 86 -47.12 11.20 5.27
N GLN A 87 -46.45 10.08 5.57
CA GLN A 87 -45.18 10.05 6.30
C GLN A 87 -44.12 9.24 5.54
N PRO A 88 -42.84 9.65 5.58
CA PRO A 88 -41.76 8.92 4.92
C PRO A 88 -41.52 7.58 5.60
N ALA A 89 -41.30 6.54 4.79
CA ALA A 89 -41.00 5.18 5.26
C ALA A 89 -39.63 5.09 5.93
N TRP A 90 -38.69 5.95 5.55
CA TRP A 90 -37.39 6.11 6.20
C TRP A 90 -36.82 7.51 5.98
N ARG A 91 -35.94 7.94 6.89
CA ARG A 91 -35.16 9.18 6.83
C ARG A 91 -33.69 8.87 7.13
N GLU A 92 -32.79 9.47 6.38
CA GLU A 92 -31.34 9.37 6.64
C GLU A 92 -30.66 10.74 6.47
N GLU A 93 -29.77 11.09 7.40
CA GLU A 93 -29.01 12.34 7.38
C GLU A 93 -27.54 12.05 7.12
N ILE A 94 -26.94 12.82 6.21
CA ILE A 94 -25.56 12.66 5.78
C ILE A 94 -24.87 14.01 5.82
N ALA A 95 -23.88 14.16 6.70
CA ALA A 95 -22.99 15.32 6.67
C ALA A 95 -21.99 15.17 5.50
N LEU A 96 -22.04 16.12 4.56
CA LEU A 96 -21.13 16.24 3.41
C LEU A 96 -19.97 17.19 3.69
N LEU A 97 -20.15 18.15 4.61
CA LEU A 97 -19.08 18.99 5.17
C LEU A 97 -19.12 18.86 6.69
N SER A 98 -17.95 18.56 7.27
CA SER A 98 -17.72 18.53 8.72
C SER A 98 -17.80 19.95 9.29
N LEU A 99 -19.00 20.51 9.41
CA LEU A 99 -19.25 21.70 10.23
C LEU A 99 -19.92 21.28 11.53
N ALA A 100 -19.33 21.76 12.63
CA ALA A 100 -19.75 21.53 14.01
C ALA A 100 -21.26 21.69 14.18
N SER A 101 -21.91 20.69 14.78
CA SER A 101 -23.27 20.84 15.28
C SER A 101 -23.27 21.78 16.49
N THR A 102 -23.78 22.99 16.30
CA THR A 102 -24.26 23.84 17.41
C THR A 102 -25.75 23.55 17.57
N ASP A 103 -26.13 22.97 18.70
CA ASP A 103 -27.53 22.81 19.08
C ASP A 103 -28.03 24.09 19.76
N PRO A 104 -29.10 24.76 19.29
CA PRO A 104 -29.71 25.90 19.96
C PRO A 104 -30.78 25.39 20.94
N GLY A 105 -30.36 24.92 22.11
CA GLY A 105 -31.32 24.26 23.00
C GLY A 105 -30.83 23.89 24.40
N ALA A 106 -30.11 24.76 25.10
CA ALA A 106 -29.87 24.58 26.54
C ALA A 106 -29.95 25.93 27.29
N PRO A 107 -30.81 26.06 28.32
CA PRO A 107 -30.95 27.31 29.07
C PRO A 107 -29.71 27.57 29.95
N PRO A 108 -29.28 28.83 30.13
CA PRO A 108 -28.17 29.14 31.02
C PRO A 108 -28.67 29.15 32.47
N LEU A 109 -28.10 28.29 33.31
CA LEU A 109 -28.13 28.49 34.77
C LEU A 109 -26.95 29.42 35.16
N PRO A 110 -27.16 30.37 36.08
CA PRO A 110 -26.18 31.37 36.45
C PRO A 110 -25.33 30.91 37.63
N ALA A 111 -24.05 31.31 37.66
CA ALA A 111 -23.36 31.76 38.88
C ALA A 111 -21.95 32.25 38.54
N ALA A 112 -21.77 33.56 38.60
CA ALA A 112 -20.49 34.16 38.99
C ALA A 112 -20.30 33.96 40.52
N PRO A 113 -19.09 34.11 41.09
CA PRO A 113 -18.56 35.46 41.24
C PRO A 113 -17.08 35.64 40.91
N GLU A 114 -16.87 36.84 40.40
CA GLU A 114 -15.71 37.70 40.31
C GLU A 114 -14.98 37.94 41.66
N LEU A 115 -13.67 38.24 41.58
CA LEU A 115 -12.83 39.15 42.40
C LEU A 115 -11.40 38.58 42.50
N ALA A 116 -10.44 39.05 41.68
CA ALA A 116 -9.70 40.31 41.83
C ALA A 116 -8.87 40.38 43.13
N GLY A 117 -7.54 40.44 42.94
CA GLY A 117 -6.54 40.76 43.96
C GLY A 117 -5.19 41.04 43.30
N PRO A 118 -4.69 42.29 43.31
CA PRO A 118 -3.49 42.72 42.60
C PRO A 118 -2.24 42.71 43.50
N GLY A 119 -1.04 42.66 42.94
CA GLY A 119 0.14 43.16 43.64
C GLY A 119 1.51 42.67 43.18
N ALA A 120 2.33 43.67 42.84
CA ALA A 120 3.79 43.74 42.94
C ALA A 120 4.65 43.18 41.79
N ALA A 121 5.28 44.14 41.13
CA ALA A 121 6.33 44.03 40.13
C ALA A 121 7.71 43.72 40.76
N ASP A 122 8.60 43.13 39.96
CA ASP A 122 10.04 43.45 39.89
C ASP A 122 10.73 42.63 38.75
N PRO A 123 11.94 42.98 38.27
CA PRO A 123 12.17 43.43 36.90
C PRO A 123 12.71 42.37 35.94
N VAL A 124 12.55 42.69 34.66
CA VAL A 124 13.01 41.98 33.46
C VAL A 124 14.49 41.57 33.56
N SER A 125 14.76 40.26 33.52
CA SER A 125 16.08 39.69 33.22
C SER A 125 16.19 39.48 31.71
N LEU A 126 17.21 40.11 31.11
CA LEU A 126 17.56 40.05 29.69
C LEU A 126 18.18 38.69 29.33
N SER A 127 17.38 37.63 29.24
CA SER A 127 17.83 36.32 28.72
C SER A 127 16.82 35.62 27.80
N GLU A 128 15.79 36.31 27.33
CA GLU A 128 14.88 35.80 26.30
C GLU A 128 14.90 36.74 25.08
N LEU A 129 15.98 36.64 24.31
CA LEU A 129 15.91 36.93 22.88
C LEU A 129 15.78 35.58 22.19
N GLU A 130 14.76 35.50 21.32
CA GLU A 130 14.45 34.40 20.38
C GLU A 130 13.40 33.36 20.84
N ALA A 131 12.17 33.82 21.02
CA ALA A 131 11.00 33.11 20.51
C ALA A 131 9.85 34.12 20.35
N GLY A 132 9.43 34.37 19.11
CA GLY A 132 8.19 35.10 18.89
C GLY A 132 7.03 34.39 19.60
N PRO A 133 6.01 35.11 20.11
CA PRO A 133 4.90 34.46 20.79
C PRO A 133 4.19 33.56 19.79
N ALA A 134 4.26 32.24 20.00
CA ALA A 134 3.42 31.31 19.27
C ALA A 134 1.96 31.78 19.39
N PRO A 135 1.15 31.70 18.32
CA PRO A 135 -0.23 32.17 18.35
C PRO A 135 -0.95 31.55 19.55
N ALA A 136 -1.73 32.32 20.32
CA ALA A 136 -2.41 31.84 21.53
C ALA A 136 -3.24 30.54 21.31
N ALA A 137 -3.67 30.29 20.07
CA ALA A 137 -4.32 29.06 19.62
C ALA A 137 -3.40 27.82 19.70
N VAL A 138 -2.10 27.94 19.40
CA VAL A 138 -1.10 26.87 19.42
C VAL A 138 -0.77 26.47 20.86
N ALA A 139 -0.60 27.45 21.76
CA ALA A 139 -0.40 27.19 23.18
C ALA A 139 -1.60 26.45 23.79
N ARG A 140 -2.83 26.85 23.44
CA ARG A 140 -4.05 26.15 23.84
C ARG A 140 -4.11 24.73 23.26
N ALA A 141 -3.68 24.54 22.02
CA ALA A 141 -3.68 23.23 21.38
C ALA A 141 -2.68 22.24 22.05
N TYR A 142 -1.50 22.71 22.48
CA TYR A 142 -0.57 21.92 23.29
C TYR A 142 -1.18 21.55 24.65
N GLN A 143 -1.89 22.47 25.31
CA GLN A 143 -2.54 22.24 26.59
C GLN A 143 -3.68 21.20 26.50
N GLU A 144 -4.53 21.26 25.47
CA GLU A 144 -5.62 20.31 25.23
C GLU A 144 -5.11 18.88 24.92
N LEU A 145 -3.94 18.78 24.25
CA LEU A 145 -3.26 17.51 24.02
C LEU A 145 -2.41 17.05 25.23
N GLY A 146 -2.24 17.91 26.25
CA GLY A 146 -1.44 17.65 27.44
C GLY A 146 0.05 17.47 27.15
N LEU A 147 0.57 18.24 26.19
CA LEU A 147 1.94 18.20 25.72
C LEU A 147 2.70 19.48 26.13
N ALA A 148 4.01 19.37 26.32
CA ALA A 148 4.87 20.53 26.52
C ALA A 148 4.99 21.34 25.22
N PRO A 149 5.12 22.68 25.27
CA PRO A 149 5.33 23.49 24.07
C PRO A 149 6.63 23.10 23.36
N GLY A 150 6.57 22.84 22.04
CA GLY A 150 7.75 22.51 21.22
C GLY A 150 7.98 21.01 20.96
N GLU A 151 7.10 20.12 21.42
CA GLU A 151 7.18 18.68 21.11
C GLU A 151 7.00 18.38 19.60
N PRO A 152 7.71 17.38 19.04
CA PRO A 152 7.70 17.08 17.61
C PRO A 152 6.35 16.49 17.16
N LEU A 153 6.01 16.71 15.89
CA LEU A 153 4.73 16.30 15.28
C LEU A 153 4.41 14.80 15.50
N ALA A 154 5.43 13.94 15.42
CA ALA A 154 5.27 12.49 15.64
C ALA A 154 4.79 12.16 17.06
N HIS A 155 5.22 12.91 18.07
CA HIS A 155 4.77 12.72 19.45
C HIS A 155 3.32 13.22 19.61
N ALA A 156 2.99 14.37 19.03
CA ALA A 156 1.63 14.92 19.02
C ALA A 156 0.61 13.99 18.33
N GLU A 157 0.99 13.35 17.21
CA GLU A 157 0.18 12.35 16.52
C GLU A 157 -0.09 11.13 17.41
N SER A 158 0.95 10.60 18.06
CA SER A 158 0.82 9.42 18.93
C SER A 158 -0.15 9.65 20.10
N VAL A 159 -0.11 10.83 20.71
CA VAL A 159 -0.97 11.20 21.84
C VAL A 159 -2.41 11.44 21.37
N TYR A 160 -2.59 12.10 20.22
CA TYR A 160 -3.90 12.31 19.61
C TYR A 160 -4.61 10.98 19.30
N PHE A 161 -3.95 10.05 18.60
CA PHE A 161 -4.57 8.78 18.23
C PHE A 161 -4.89 7.90 19.44
N LYS A 162 -4.02 7.90 20.47
CA LYS A 162 -4.25 7.17 21.72
C LYS A 162 -5.46 7.71 22.49
N ARG A 163 -5.58 9.03 22.66
CA ARG A 163 -6.71 9.66 23.34
C ARG A 163 -8.01 9.53 22.55
N ARG A 164 -7.96 9.65 21.23
CA ARG A 164 -9.12 9.45 20.35
C ARG A 164 -9.68 8.04 20.47
N ALA A 165 -8.82 7.02 20.50
CA ALA A 165 -9.24 5.63 20.68
C ALA A 165 -9.87 5.39 22.07
N GLU A 166 -9.35 6.03 23.11
CA GLU A 166 -9.90 5.94 24.47
C GLU A 166 -11.28 6.61 24.60
N LEU A 167 -11.46 7.78 23.98
CA LEU A 167 -12.75 8.50 23.95
C LEU A 167 -13.82 7.73 23.18
N LEU A 168 -13.44 7.09 22.05
CA LEU A 168 -14.34 6.23 21.29
C LEU A 168 -14.75 4.97 22.06
N ARG A 169 -13.83 4.37 22.85
CA ARG A 169 -14.15 3.24 23.75
C ARG A 169 -15.10 3.62 24.88
N ARG A 170 -15.03 4.85 25.36
CA ARG A 170 -15.92 5.38 26.41
C ARG A 170 -17.25 5.91 25.86
N GLY A 171 -17.42 5.97 24.54
CA GLY A 171 -18.63 6.48 23.89
C GLY A 171 -18.80 8.00 23.96
N ASP A 172 -17.77 8.72 24.43
CA ASP A 172 -17.82 10.17 24.63
C ASP A 172 -17.42 10.90 23.35
N ARG A 173 -18.40 11.06 22.47
CA ARG A 173 -18.23 11.70 21.15
C ARG A 173 -18.08 13.21 21.24
N ALA A 174 -18.47 13.84 22.35
CA ALA A 174 -18.39 15.29 22.53
C ALA A 174 -16.94 15.75 22.76
N ALA A 175 -16.14 14.94 23.47
CA ALA A 175 -14.72 15.22 23.72
C ALA A 175 -13.80 15.03 22.50
N LEU A 176 -14.32 14.50 21.37
CA LEU A 176 -13.55 14.31 20.14
C LEU A 176 -13.34 15.61 19.35
N GLU A 177 -14.30 16.53 19.41
CA GLU A 177 -14.25 17.79 18.66
C GLU A 177 -13.11 18.72 19.14
N PRO A 178 -12.93 18.97 20.46
CA PRO A 178 -11.81 19.76 20.96
C PRO A 178 -10.45 19.11 20.66
N LEU A 179 -10.36 17.78 20.78
CA LEU A 179 -9.14 17.03 20.55
C LEU A 179 -8.70 17.08 19.07
N LYS A 180 -9.67 16.97 18.15
CA LYS A 180 -9.45 17.09 16.70
C LYS A 180 -9.00 18.50 16.32
N TRP A 181 -9.68 19.52 16.85
CA TRP A 181 -9.29 20.91 16.66
C TRP A 181 -7.86 21.19 17.11
N ALA A 182 -7.49 20.74 18.31
CA ALA A 182 -6.14 20.91 18.87
C ALA A 182 -5.07 20.27 17.98
N PHE A 183 -5.29 19.02 17.55
CA PHE A 183 -4.35 18.33 16.66
C PHE A 183 -4.19 19.01 15.30
N THR A 184 -5.29 19.42 14.66
CA THR A 184 -5.22 20.11 13.36
C THR A 184 -4.49 21.45 13.46
N THR A 185 -4.69 22.19 14.54
CA THR A 185 -4.03 23.48 14.80
C THR A 185 -2.51 23.29 14.99
N LEU A 186 -2.08 22.26 15.74
CA LEU A 186 -0.65 21.96 15.93
C LEU A 186 0.00 21.49 14.64
N LYS A 187 -0.66 20.61 13.89
CA LYS A 187 -0.14 20.07 12.64
C LYS A 187 0.16 21.18 11.64
N THR A 188 -0.79 22.09 11.41
CA THR A 188 -0.61 23.20 10.49
C THR A 188 0.54 24.13 10.92
N HIS A 189 0.69 24.40 12.22
CA HIS A 189 1.78 25.24 12.72
C HIS A 189 3.16 24.59 12.54
N LEU A 190 3.29 23.29 12.83
CA LEU A 190 4.56 22.57 12.71
C LEU A 190 4.96 22.33 11.24
N ASP A 191 3.99 22.07 10.36
CA ASP A 191 4.23 21.94 8.92
C ASP A 191 4.69 23.29 8.30
N GLN A 192 4.13 24.42 8.76
CA GLN A 192 4.56 25.75 8.34
C GLN A 192 5.96 26.10 8.85
N ALA A 193 6.27 25.81 10.11
CA ALA A 193 7.61 26.03 10.68
C ALA A 193 8.69 25.18 9.97
N ALA A 194 8.36 23.96 9.56
CA ALA A 194 9.25 23.10 8.79
C ALA A 194 9.53 23.67 7.38
N ALA A 195 8.49 24.19 6.70
CA ALA A 195 8.63 24.80 5.38
C ALA A 195 9.45 26.10 5.41
N GLU A 196 9.34 26.89 6.47
CA GLU A 196 10.14 28.11 6.68
C GLU A 196 11.62 27.78 6.92
N ALA A 197 11.92 26.72 7.69
CA ALA A 197 13.30 26.27 7.91
C ALA A 197 13.98 25.74 6.63
N GLU A 198 13.25 25.01 5.79
CA GLU A 198 13.76 24.46 4.51
C GLU A 198 14.06 25.56 3.48
N SER A 199 13.28 26.66 3.52
CA SER A 199 13.51 27.84 2.67
C SER A 199 14.74 28.67 3.08
N ALA A 200 15.16 28.59 4.36
CA ALA A 200 16.33 29.29 4.88
C ALA A 200 17.65 28.57 4.57
N GLU A 201 17.67 27.23 4.52
CA GLU A 201 18.87 26.43 4.19
C GLU A 201 19.24 26.46 2.70
N THR A 202 18.27 26.69 1.81
CA THR A 202 18.48 26.67 0.35
C THR A 202 19.19 27.94 -0.18
N GLY A 203 19.32 28.99 0.63
CA GLY A 203 19.96 30.26 0.26
C GLY A 203 21.49 30.29 0.32
N VAL A 204 22.14 29.24 0.83
CA VAL A 204 23.58 29.28 1.18
C VAL A 204 24.49 28.51 0.21
N TYR A 205 23.95 27.71 -0.73
CA TYR A 205 24.75 26.81 -1.59
C TYR A 205 24.71 27.13 -3.10
N ALA A 206 24.42 28.37 -3.50
CA ALA A 206 24.29 28.77 -4.91
C ALA A 206 25.43 29.66 -5.44
N SER A 207 26.67 29.44 -4.99
CA SER A 207 27.85 30.06 -5.60
C SER A 207 29.07 29.16 -5.45
N LEU A 208 29.87 29.01 -6.53
CA LEU A 208 31.05 28.15 -6.76
C LEU A 208 30.65 26.80 -7.41
N GLU A 209 31.03 26.42 -8.65
CA GLU A 209 32.18 26.76 -9.50
C GLU A 209 31.86 26.44 -10.98
N GLU A 210 32.39 27.28 -11.87
CA GLU A 210 32.52 27.08 -13.32
C GLU A 210 33.87 26.42 -13.68
N ASP A 211 33.91 25.88 -14.90
CA ASP A 211 35.06 25.59 -15.78
C ASP A 211 35.92 24.34 -15.57
N PHE A 212 35.90 23.44 -16.58
CA PHE A 212 37.03 23.31 -17.52
C PHE A 212 36.66 22.48 -18.77
N THR A 213 37.24 22.84 -19.91
CA THR A 213 36.96 22.29 -21.25
C THR A 213 38.22 21.72 -21.94
N VAL A 214 37.96 20.84 -22.92
CA VAL A 214 38.70 20.46 -24.16
C VAL A 214 39.76 19.31 -24.15
N ALA A 215 39.63 18.48 -25.20
CA ALA A 215 40.29 17.22 -25.65
C ALA A 215 41.62 17.44 -26.44
N PRO A 216 42.14 16.60 -27.41
CA PRO A 216 41.90 15.18 -27.82
C PRO A 216 43.16 14.33 -28.25
N VAL A 217 42.95 13.02 -28.56
CA VAL A 217 43.59 12.11 -29.58
C VAL A 217 45.10 11.72 -29.52
N VAL A 218 45.43 10.43 -29.78
CA VAL A 218 46.45 9.89 -30.75
C VAL A 218 46.47 8.34 -30.79
N GLN A 219 46.77 7.76 -31.98
CA GLN A 219 46.78 6.33 -32.36
C GLN A 219 48.16 5.61 -32.24
N ARG A 220 48.14 4.28 -32.45
CA ARG A 220 49.15 3.17 -32.33
C ARG A 220 50.43 3.26 -33.23
N PRO A 221 51.43 2.34 -33.11
CA PRO A 221 51.47 1.02 -33.82
C PRO A 221 52.12 -0.16 -33.00
N ARG A 222 51.68 -1.43 -33.08
CA ARG A 222 52.06 -2.58 -33.96
C ARG A 222 53.55 -2.98 -34.02
N TRP A 223 53.86 -4.19 -33.54
CA TRP A 223 54.97 -5.05 -33.99
C TRP A 223 54.50 -6.51 -34.13
N SER A 224 55.07 -7.20 -35.11
CA SER A 224 54.88 -8.60 -35.49
C SER A 224 56.24 -9.18 -35.86
N GLU A 225 56.52 -10.44 -35.54
CA GLU A 225 57.45 -11.40 -36.22
C GLU A 225 57.42 -12.71 -35.39
N THR A 226 56.87 -13.85 -35.84
CA THR A 226 57.26 -14.88 -36.83
C THR A 226 58.24 -15.98 -36.35
N GLY A 227 57.86 -17.24 -36.63
CA GLY A 227 58.70 -18.44 -36.75
C GLY A 227 58.44 -19.51 -35.67
N SER A 228 58.32 -20.83 -35.92
CA SER A 228 58.29 -21.68 -37.12
C SER A 228 57.93 -23.13 -36.71
N ASN A 229 57.12 -23.82 -37.51
CA ASN A 229 57.05 -25.26 -37.87
C ASN A 229 57.38 -26.42 -36.88
N GLY A 230 56.43 -27.37 -36.77
CA GLY A 230 56.70 -28.83 -36.88
C GLY A 230 56.13 -29.74 -35.77
N PRO A 231 55.53 -30.93 -36.07
CA PRO A 231 54.38 -31.46 -35.30
C PRO A 231 54.68 -32.69 -34.42
N ALA A 232 53.83 -32.93 -33.41
CA ALA A 232 53.63 -34.24 -32.78
C ALA A 232 52.19 -34.33 -32.23
N PRO A 233 51.43 -35.41 -32.49
CA PRO A 233 50.08 -35.56 -31.97
C PRO A 233 50.18 -36.03 -30.52
N ARG A 234 50.32 -35.08 -29.59
CA ARG A 234 50.00 -35.38 -28.20
C ARG A 234 48.50 -35.29 -28.07
N LEU A 235 47.88 -36.45 -27.80
CA LEU A 235 46.55 -36.58 -27.21
C LEU A 235 46.40 -35.46 -26.18
N SER A 236 45.65 -34.43 -26.57
CA SER A 236 45.28 -33.35 -25.68
C SER A 236 44.47 -33.98 -24.56
N SER A 237 45.12 -34.11 -23.40
CA SER A 237 44.46 -34.09 -22.11
C SER A 237 43.37 -33.02 -22.21
N THR A 238 42.12 -33.45 -22.12
CA THR A 238 40.92 -32.64 -22.22
C THR A 238 41.13 -31.40 -21.34
N GLN A 239 41.44 -30.27 -21.97
CA GLN A 239 41.26 -28.98 -21.34
C GLN A 239 39.81 -28.95 -20.84
N PRO A 240 39.52 -28.40 -19.64
CA PRO A 240 38.15 -28.28 -19.19
C PRO A 240 37.41 -27.50 -20.26
N THR A 241 36.52 -28.18 -20.97
CA THR A 241 35.71 -27.61 -22.06
C THR A 241 35.12 -26.33 -21.50
N ALA A 242 35.46 -25.18 -22.12
CA ALA A 242 34.80 -23.92 -21.83
C ALA A 242 33.30 -24.22 -21.80
N THR A 243 32.65 -23.99 -20.66
CA THR A 243 31.24 -24.32 -20.48
C THR A 243 30.47 -23.69 -21.63
N ASP A 244 29.76 -24.51 -22.40
CA ASP A 244 29.02 -24.08 -23.58
C ASP A 244 27.87 -23.17 -23.13
N ASP A 245 28.07 -21.86 -23.24
CA ASP A 245 27.11 -20.82 -22.87
C ASP A 245 26.23 -20.40 -24.07
N THR A 246 26.15 -21.21 -25.12
CA THR A 246 25.30 -20.92 -26.29
C THR A 246 23.80 -21.05 -25.97
N ASP A 247 23.43 -21.97 -25.09
CA ASP A 247 22.05 -22.13 -24.62
C ASP A 247 21.75 -21.16 -23.47
N ILE A 248 21.07 -20.05 -23.78
CA ILE A 248 20.66 -19.01 -22.83
C ILE A 248 19.62 -19.55 -21.82
N LEU A 249 18.82 -20.55 -22.21
CA LEU A 249 17.75 -21.08 -21.37
C LEU A 249 18.29 -22.01 -20.28
N SER A 250 19.47 -22.59 -20.49
CA SER A 250 20.14 -23.44 -19.51
C SER A 250 20.31 -22.74 -18.15
N PHE A 251 20.03 -23.49 -17.08
CA PHE A 251 20.27 -23.05 -15.70
C PHE A 251 21.76 -22.91 -15.35
N GLN A 252 22.66 -23.45 -16.17
CA GLN A 252 24.11 -23.32 -15.98
C GLN A 252 24.71 -22.15 -16.75
N ASN A 253 23.94 -21.47 -17.61
CA ASN A 253 24.44 -20.38 -18.44
C ASN A 253 24.92 -19.20 -17.58
N ARG A 254 26.18 -18.81 -17.76
CA ARG A 254 26.82 -17.74 -16.97
C ARG A 254 26.24 -16.37 -17.26
N TYR A 255 25.95 -16.06 -18.51
CA TYR A 255 25.35 -14.77 -18.90
C TYR A 255 23.92 -14.64 -18.39
N SER A 256 23.13 -15.72 -18.49
CA SER A 256 21.75 -15.74 -17.98
C SER A 256 21.68 -15.46 -16.49
N ASN A 257 22.51 -16.17 -15.72
CA ASN A 257 22.52 -16.07 -14.26
C ASN A 257 23.22 -14.80 -13.73
N GLY A 258 24.25 -14.33 -14.42
CA GLY A 258 25.08 -13.20 -13.99
C GLY A 258 24.60 -11.84 -14.49
N LEU A 259 24.24 -11.72 -15.77
CA LEU A 259 23.92 -10.44 -16.44
C LEU A 259 22.45 -10.29 -16.78
N ILE A 260 21.81 -11.32 -17.34
CA ILE A 260 20.40 -11.21 -17.75
C ILE A 260 19.50 -11.09 -16.53
N PHE A 261 19.72 -11.90 -15.49
CA PHE A 261 18.95 -11.81 -14.24
C PHE A 261 18.86 -10.40 -13.65
N PRO A 262 19.97 -9.70 -13.33
CA PRO A 262 19.87 -8.33 -12.83
C PRO A 262 19.27 -7.38 -13.86
N GLY A 263 19.50 -7.61 -15.16
CA GLY A 263 18.81 -6.89 -16.24
C GLY A 263 17.29 -7.03 -16.20
N LEU A 264 16.76 -8.22 -15.91
CA LEU A 264 15.31 -8.45 -15.74
C LEU A 264 14.78 -7.77 -14.48
N LEU A 265 15.53 -7.78 -13.37
CA LEU A 265 15.17 -7.07 -12.16
C LEU A 265 15.10 -5.55 -12.38
N LEU A 266 16.09 -5.00 -13.09
CA LEU A 266 16.12 -3.59 -13.48
C LEU A 266 14.97 -3.26 -14.43
N LEU A 267 14.67 -4.12 -15.40
CA LEU A 267 13.54 -3.92 -16.29
C LEU A 267 12.22 -3.86 -15.50
N GLY A 268 12.00 -4.77 -14.56
CA GLY A 268 10.84 -4.73 -13.67
C GLY A 268 10.78 -3.45 -12.84
N MET A 269 11.92 -3.00 -12.31
CA MET A 269 12.04 -1.74 -11.56
C MET A 269 11.66 -0.52 -12.41
N VAL A 270 12.18 -0.43 -13.64
CA VAL A 270 11.89 0.68 -14.55
C VAL A 270 10.42 0.66 -14.98
N LEU A 271 9.85 -0.51 -15.27
CA LEU A 271 8.42 -0.65 -15.57
C LEU A 271 7.54 -0.21 -14.39
N ASN A 272 7.98 -0.43 -13.15
CA ASN A 272 7.27 0.04 -11.96
C ASN A 272 7.34 1.57 -11.82
N ALA A 273 8.52 2.15 -12.07
CA ALA A 273 8.73 3.60 -11.96
C ALA A 273 7.99 4.41 -13.06
N MET A 274 7.73 3.81 -14.22
CA MET A 274 7.01 4.47 -15.32
C MET A 274 5.48 4.49 -15.09
N PRO A 275 4.82 5.66 -14.98
CA PRO A 275 3.39 5.73 -14.64
C PRO A 275 2.47 4.97 -15.61
N LEU A 276 2.73 5.06 -16.92
CA LEU A 276 1.93 4.37 -17.93
C LEU A 276 2.08 2.85 -17.83
N ALA A 277 3.30 2.35 -17.66
CA ALA A 277 3.57 0.93 -17.51
C ALA A 277 3.00 0.40 -16.18
N SER A 278 3.17 1.14 -15.09
CA SER A 278 2.57 0.81 -13.79
C SER A 278 1.05 0.76 -13.85
N PHE A 279 0.40 1.64 -14.62
CA PHE A 279 -1.04 1.60 -14.81
C PHE A 279 -1.47 0.36 -15.60
N LEU A 280 -0.80 0.07 -16.73
CA LEU A 280 -1.12 -1.09 -17.57
C LEU A 280 -0.87 -2.43 -16.88
N LEU A 281 0.19 -2.52 -16.07
CA LEU A 281 0.58 -3.73 -15.35
C LEU A 281 -0.04 -3.83 -13.96
N ARG A 282 -0.92 -2.89 -13.57
CA ARG A 282 -1.61 -2.90 -12.27
C ARG A 282 -2.33 -4.24 -12.01
N GLY A 283 -2.89 -4.86 -13.05
CA GLY A 283 -3.54 -6.17 -12.94
C GLY A 283 -2.63 -7.28 -12.41
N ILE A 284 -1.33 -7.25 -12.73
CA ILE A 284 -0.36 -8.23 -12.22
C ILE A 284 -0.20 -8.08 -10.70
N ARG A 285 -0.13 -6.84 -10.20
CA ARG A 285 -0.04 -6.57 -8.76
C ARG A 285 -1.26 -7.08 -8.02
N ILE A 286 -2.44 -6.76 -8.56
CA ILE A 286 -3.73 -7.23 -8.02
C ILE A 286 -3.74 -8.76 -7.99
N TRP A 287 -3.29 -9.40 -9.07
CA TRP A 287 -3.28 -10.86 -9.12
C TRP A 287 -2.37 -11.48 -8.06
N PHE A 288 -1.18 -10.94 -7.81
CA PHE A 288 -0.30 -11.39 -6.72
C PHE A 288 -0.92 -11.18 -5.33
N HIS A 289 -1.64 -10.08 -5.13
CA HIS A 289 -2.37 -9.80 -3.90
C HIS A 289 -3.43 -10.88 -3.63
N GLU A 290 -4.31 -11.13 -4.61
CA GLU A 290 -5.35 -12.16 -4.49
C GLU A 290 -4.78 -13.57 -4.38
N PHE A 291 -3.67 -13.84 -5.07
CA PHE A 291 -2.99 -15.12 -4.95
C PHE A 291 -2.38 -15.30 -3.55
N GLY A 292 -1.94 -14.22 -2.92
CA GLY A 292 -1.49 -14.19 -1.53
C GLY A 292 -2.54 -14.73 -0.57
N HIS A 293 -3.74 -14.13 -0.60
CA HIS A 293 -4.93 -14.65 0.08
C HIS A 293 -5.19 -16.13 -0.21
N ALA A 294 -5.21 -16.51 -1.49
CA ALA A 294 -5.48 -17.88 -1.91
C ALA A 294 -4.43 -18.88 -1.38
N THR A 295 -3.15 -18.51 -1.31
CA THR A 295 -2.11 -19.40 -0.76
C THR A 295 -2.33 -19.73 0.71
N VAL A 296 -2.76 -18.74 1.52
CA VAL A 296 -3.11 -18.97 2.93
C VAL A 296 -4.33 -19.87 3.05
N ALA A 297 -5.37 -19.61 2.25
CA ALA A 297 -6.57 -20.43 2.21
C ALA A 297 -6.28 -21.89 1.82
N TRP A 298 -5.58 -22.13 0.71
CA TRP A 298 -5.27 -23.48 0.24
C TRP A 298 -4.39 -24.27 1.20
N LEU A 299 -3.34 -23.65 1.77
CA LEU A 299 -2.48 -24.30 2.77
C LEU A 299 -3.23 -24.63 4.06
N SER A 300 -4.28 -23.88 4.38
CA SER A 300 -5.19 -24.18 5.49
C SER A 300 -6.31 -25.17 5.15
N GLY A 301 -6.32 -25.73 3.94
CA GLY A 301 -7.30 -26.70 3.48
C GLY A 301 -8.65 -26.10 3.11
N ARG A 302 -8.72 -24.80 2.77
CA ARG A 302 -9.95 -24.09 2.41
C ARG A 302 -10.02 -23.78 0.93
N GLN A 303 -11.23 -23.78 0.38
CA GLN A 303 -11.45 -23.40 -1.01
C GLN A 303 -11.20 -21.90 -1.16
N ALA A 304 -10.44 -21.52 -2.18
CA ALA A 304 -10.26 -20.14 -2.57
C ALA A 304 -10.13 -20.03 -4.09
N LEU A 305 -10.68 -18.94 -4.64
CA LEU A 305 -10.60 -18.60 -6.05
C LEU A 305 -10.10 -17.15 -6.18
N PRO A 306 -8.80 -16.95 -6.49
CA PRO A 306 -8.24 -15.63 -6.72
C PRO A 306 -8.68 -15.11 -8.09
N LEU A 307 -9.51 -14.07 -8.12
CA LEU A 307 -9.96 -13.44 -9.37
C LEU A 307 -9.07 -12.25 -9.72
N PRO A 308 -8.67 -12.10 -11.00
CA PRO A 308 -7.77 -11.02 -11.45
C PRO A 308 -8.39 -9.61 -11.38
N ILE A 309 -9.62 -9.51 -10.87
CA ILE A 309 -10.32 -8.24 -10.64
C ILE A 309 -10.08 -7.69 -9.24
N GLY A 310 -9.32 -8.35 -8.37
CA GLY A 310 -9.11 -7.88 -6.99
C GLY A 310 -10.12 -8.44 -6.00
N TRP A 311 -10.49 -9.71 -6.18
CA TRP A 311 -11.44 -10.40 -5.33
C TRP A 311 -11.04 -11.85 -5.14
N THR A 312 -10.89 -12.29 -3.89
CA THR A 312 -10.67 -13.69 -3.54
C THR A 312 -11.90 -14.23 -2.82
N SER A 313 -12.69 -15.05 -3.54
CA SER A 313 -13.78 -15.79 -2.91
C SER A 313 -13.19 -16.99 -2.18
N TYR A 314 -13.48 -17.16 -0.90
CA TYR A 314 -13.03 -18.32 -0.13
C TYR A 314 -14.14 -18.88 0.76
N ASN A 315 -14.04 -20.17 1.08
CA ASN A 315 -14.96 -20.84 2.00
C ASN A 315 -14.32 -20.92 3.40
N PRO A 316 -14.97 -20.39 4.46
CA PRO A 316 -14.45 -20.48 5.82
C PRO A 316 -14.31 -21.91 6.34
N GLN A 317 -15.11 -22.85 5.80
CA GLN A 317 -15.05 -24.25 6.18
C GLN A 317 -13.89 -24.97 5.48
N ARG A 318 -13.19 -25.81 6.25
CA ARG A 318 -12.14 -26.69 5.73
C ARG A 318 -12.76 -27.74 4.82
N SER A 319 -12.08 -28.05 3.72
CA SER A 319 -12.49 -29.02 2.71
C SER A 319 -11.43 -30.10 2.57
N LEU A 320 -11.79 -31.35 2.88
CA LEU A 320 -10.91 -32.50 2.66
C LEU A 320 -10.51 -32.64 1.19
N PHE A 321 -11.39 -32.23 0.27
CA PHE A 321 -11.08 -32.21 -1.17
C PHE A 321 -9.89 -31.30 -1.47
N VAL A 322 -9.87 -30.08 -0.92
CA VAL A 322 -8.74 -29.15 -1.11
C VAL A 322 -7.48 -29.69 -0.45
N TYR A 323 -7.59 -30.16 0.80
CA TYR A 323 -6.45 -30.70 1.53
C TYR A 323 -5.80 -31.90 0.80
N LEU A 324 -6.58 -32.92 0.44
CA LEU A 324 -6.09 -34.11 -0.26
C LEU A 324 -5.64 -33.77 -1.70
N GLY A 325 -6.35 -32.85 -2.36
CA GLY A 325 -5.98 -32.37 -3.69
C GLY A 325 -4.60 -31.69 -3.68
N LEU A 326 -4.36 -30.76 -2.77
CA LEU A 326 -3.06 -30.09 -2.64
C LEU A 326 -1.96 -31.07 -2.23
N LEU A 327 -2.24 -31.99 -1.30
CA LEU A 327 -1.29 -33.02 -0.90
C LEU A 327 -0.91 -33.94 -2.08
N THR A 328 -1.88 -34.25 -2.95
CA THR A 328 -1.64 -35.02 -4.17
C THR A 328 -0.72 -34.25 -5.13
N LEU A 329 -0.98 -32.95 -5.36
CA LEU A 329 -0.14 -32.11 -6.21
C LEU A 329 1.30 -31.99 -5.65
N LEU A 330 1.46 -31.82 -4.34
CA LEU A 330 2.76 -31.82 -3.68
C LEU A 330 3.45 -33.19 -3.79
N GLY A 331 2.71 -34.29 -3.64
CA GLY A 331 3.20 -35.63 -3.86
C GLY A 331 3.70 -35.87 -5.29
N LEU A 332 2.97 -35.34 -6.29
CA LEU A 332 3.39 -35.37 -7.69
C LEU A 332 4.66 -34.53 -7.93
N LEU A 333 4.75 -33.34 -7.35
CA LEU A 333 5.95 -32.50 -7.42
C LEU A 333 7.17 -33.21 -6.80
N PHE A 334 6.98 -33.84 -5.64
CA PHE A 334 8.01 -34.63 -4.98
C PHE A 334 8.46 -35.81 -5.83
N TRP A 335 7.49 -36.55 -6.40
CA TRP A 335 7.75 -37.71 -7.25
C TRP A 335 8.48 -37.31 -8.55
N ALA A 336 8.03 -36.25 -9.22
CA ALA A 336 8.67 -35.72 -10.42
C ALA A 336 10.11 -35.25 -10.11
N GLY A 337 10.30 -34.50 -9.01
CA GLY A 337 11.63 -34.11 -8.55
C GLY A 337 12.53 -35.29 -8.21
N ARG A 338 11.98 -36.38 -7.67
CA ARG A 338 12.73 -37.63 -7.42
C ARG A 338 13.13 -38.32 -8.71
N ARG A 339 12.23 -38.42 -9.68
CA ARG A 339 12.46 -39.07 -10.98
C ARG A 339 13.52 -38.34 -11.79
N GLU A 340 13.54 -37.01 -11.73
CA GLU A 340 14.49 -36.14 -12.44
C GLU A 340 15.75 -35.82 -11.62
N GLY A 341 15.90 -36.39 -10.42
CA GLY A 341 17.08 -36.17 -9.56
C GLY A 341 17.17 -34.78 -8.91
N LEU A 342 16.19 -33.91 -9.10
CA LEU A 342 16.16 -32.54 -8.58
C LEU A 342 15.90 -32.55 -7.07
N ARG A 343 16.85 -32.00 -6.29
CA ARG A 343 16.75 -31.95 -4.81
C ARG A 343 15.76 -30.88 -4.33
N TRP A 344 15.78 -29.71 -4.96
CA TRP A 344 14.98 -28.56 -4.51
C TRP A 344 13.46 -28.81 -4.55
N PRO A 345 12.84 -29.29 -5.66
CA PRO A 345 11.40 -29.56 -5.69
C PRO A 345 10.96 -30.59 -4.65
N ARG A 346 11.82 -31.57 -4.33
CA ARG A 346 11.55 -32.57 -3.28
C ARG A 346 11.49 -31.92 -1.89
N VAL A 347 12.47 -31.09 -1.57
CA VAL A 347 12.50 -30.38 -0.29
C VAL A 347 11.32 -29.42 -0.19
N LEU A 348 11.07 -28.64 -1.24
CA LEU A 348 9.95 -27.70 -1.31
C LEU A 348 8.61 -28.42 -1.09
N ALA A 349 8.36 -29.52 -1.80
CA ALA A 349 7.12 -30.29 -1.66
C ALA A 349 6.94 -30.86 -0.25
N ALA A 350 8.02 -31.41 0.35
CA ALA A 350 7.98 -31.95 1.70
C ALA A 350 7.71 -30.85 2.75
N THR A 351 8.40 -29.71 2.64
CA THR A 351 8.20 -28.56 3.53
C THR A 351 6.77 -28.01 3.41
N LEU A 352 6.28 -27.81 2.19
CA LEU A 352 4.90 -27.33 1.97
C LEU A 352 3.85 -28.32 2.47
N ALA A 353 4.10 -29.63 2.39
CA ALA A 353 3.17 -30.63 2.95
C ALA A 353 3.11 -30.58 4.48
N VAL A 354 4.25 -30.36 5.14
CA VAL A 354 4.31 -30.16 6.61
C VAL A 354 3.62 -28.86 7.00
N VAL A 355 3.89 -27.76 6.28
CA VAL A 355 3.23 -26.47 6.50
C VAL A 355 1.72 -26.59 6.29
N GLN A 356 1.28 -27.26 5.22
CA GLN A 356 -0.13 -27.51 4.96
C GLN A 356 -0.78 -28.30 6.11
N PHE A 357 -0.14 -29.35 6.60
CA PHE A 357 -0.65 -30.11 7.75
C PHE A 357 -0.82 -29.22 8.98
N ALA A 358 0.20 -28.43 9.32
CA ALA A 358 0.15 -27.52 10.46
C ALA A 358 -0.94 -26.45 10.28
N MET A 359 -1.00 -25.81 9.11
CA MET A 359 -1.99 -24.77 8.80
C MET A 359 -3.43 -25.29 8.75
N THR A 360 -3.62 -26.54 8.32
CA THR A 360 -4.96 -27.15 8.23
C THR A 360 -5.45 -27.65 9.58
N TRP A 361 -4.61 -28.30 10.37
CA TRP A 361 -5.06 -29.04 11.56
C TRP A 361 -4.73 -28.35 12.89
N LEU A 362 -3.64 -27.59 12.96
CA LEU A 362 -3.13 -27.01 14.21
C LEU A 362 -3.45 -25.51 14.34
N LEU A 363 -3.69 -24.82 13.22
CA LEU A 363 -3.90 -23.38 13.20
C LEU A 363 -5.29 -22.99 13.77
N PRO A 364 -5.35 -22.10 14.77
CA PRO A 364 -6.62 -21.54 15.27
C PRO A 364 -7.33 -20.69 14.20
N ALA A 365 -8.67 -20.57 14.32
CA ALA A 365 -9.48 -19.75 13.42
C ALA A 365 -9.05 -18.27 13.42
N ASN A 366 -8.84 -17.68 14.60
CA ASN A 366 -8.39 -16.28 14.71
C ASN A 366 -7.04 -16.02 14.02
N THR A 367 -6.09 -16.97 14.13
CA THR A 367 -4.79 -16.85 13.45
C THR A 367 -4.94 -17.05 11.94
N PHE A 368 -5.87 -17.90 11.49
CA PHE A 368 -6.18 -18.03 10.08
C PHE A 368 -6.70 -16.71 9.51
N ASP A 369 -7.67 -16.07 10.17
CA ASP A 369 -8.25 -14.80 9.70
C ASP A 369 -7.18 -13.70 9.63
N MET A 370 -6.29 -13.65 10.63
CA MET A 370 -5.15 -12.73 10.65
C MET A 370 -4.18 -13.01 9.49
N LEU A 371 -3.80 -14.27 9.27
CA LEU A 371 -2.93 -14.65 8.17
C LEU A 371 -3.60 -14.41 6.81
N MET A 372 -4.91 -14.52 6.74
CA MET A 372 -5.68 -14.27 5.53
C MET A 372 -5.58 -12.79 5.15
N ALA A 373 -5.82 -11.87 6.09
CA ALA A 373 -5.64 -10.43 5.89
C ALA A 373 -4.17 -10.07 5.62
N PHE A 374 -3.23 -10.71 6.32
CA PHE A 374 -1.80 -10.52 6.06
C PHE A 374 -1.41 -10.95 4.64
N GLY A 375 -2.04 -12.02 4.15
CA GLY A 375 -1.71 -12.72 2.92
C GLY A 375 -1.83 -11.89 1.66
N GLY A 376 -2.69 -10.85 1.61
CA GLY A 376 -2.84 -10.02 0.42
C GLY A 376 -1.55 -9.26 0.10
N VAL A 377 -1.24 -8.23 0.90
CA VAL A 377 0.02 -7.48 0.73
C VAL A 377 1.26 -8.35 1.00
N GLY A 378 1.16 -9.32 1.92
CA GLY A 378 2.25 -10.24 2.21
C GLY A 378 2.61 -11.07 0.98
N GLY A 379 1.61 -11.55 0.25
CA GLY A 379 1.76 -12.32 -0.98
C GLY A 379 2.44 -11.53 -2.09
N GLU A 380 2.16 -10.23 -2.21
CA GLU A 380 2.88 -9.34 -3.13
C GLU A 380 4.38 -9.29 -2.86
N ILE A 381 4.82 -9.56 -1.62
CA ILE A 381 6.22 -9.56 -1.22
C ILE A 381 6.82 -10.97 -1.31
N TYR A 382 6.28 -11.96 -0.59
CA TYR A 382 6.93 -13.27 -0.49
C TYR A 382 6.75 -14.13 -1.74
N LEU A 383 5.62 -14.05 -2.45
CA LEU A 383 5.41 -14.84 -3.68
C LEU A 383 6.29 -14.32 -4.81
N THR A 384 6.39 -13.00 -4.96
CA THR A 384 7.23 -12.38 -5.98
C THR A 384 8.70 -12.65 -5.69
N ALA A 385 9.14 -12.56 -4.43
CA ALA A 385 10.48 -12.95 -4.03
C ALA A 385 10.78 -14.43 -4.31
N LEU A 386 9.83 -15.33 -4.02
CA LEU A 386 9.97 -16.75 -4.32
C LEU A 386 10.11 -17.00 -5.83
N LEU A 387 9.36 -16.29 -6.68
CA LEU A 387 9.47 -16.40 -8.13
C LEU A 387 10.80 -15.84 -8.66
N ILE A 388 11.29 -14.74 -8.08
CA ILE A 388 12.59 -14.16 -8.39
C ILE A 388 13.71 -15.15 -8.05
N VAL A 389 13.72 -15.68 -6.83
CA VAL A 389 14.67 -16.73 -6.41
C VAL A 389 14.51 -17.98 -7.27
N GLY A 390 13.27 -18.30 -7.66
CA GLY A 390 12.91 -19.41 -8.54
C GLY A 390 13.62 -19.38 -9.88
N PHE A 391 14.13 -18.23 -10.34
CA PHE A 391 14.96 -18.13 -11.55
C PHE A 391 16.17 -19.07 -11.55
N TYR A 392 16.73 -19.34 -10.37
CA TYR A 392 17.90 -20.21 -10.19
C TYR A 392 17.51 -21.65 -9.84
N CYS A 393 16.23 -21.92 -9.61
CA CYS A 393 15.75 -23.21 -9.15
C CYS A 393 15.08 -23.99 -10.30
N PRO A 394 15.70 -25.06 -10.81
CA PRO A 394 15.08 -25.87 -11.85
C PRO A 394 13.83 -26.59 -11.33
N LEU A 395 12.75 -26.52 -12.11
CA LEU A 395 11.53 -27.30 -11.92
C LEU A 395 11.53 -28.51 -12.86
N PRO A 396 10.67 -29.52 -12.61
CA PRO A 396 10.52 -30.66 -13.51
C PRO A 396 10.29 -30.24 -14.96
N HIS A 397 10.84 -30.99 -15.92
CA HIS A 397 10.89 -30.59 -17.33
C HIS A 397 9.52 -30.25 -17.93
N TYR A 398 8.45 -30.89 -17.46
CA TYR A 398 7.07 -30.63 -17.88
C TYR A 398 6.64 -29.16 -17.72
N PHE A 399 7.19 -28.43 -16.75
CA PHE A 399 6.86 -27.03 -16.51
C PHE A 399 7.51 -26.06 -17.50
N ARG A 400 8.51 -26.50 -18.27
CA ARG A 400 9.32 -25.65 -19.17
C ARG A 400 9.82 -24.37 -18.48
N TRP A 401 10.23 -24.51 -17.22
CA TRP A 401 10.67 -23.40 -16.38
C TRP A 401 11.98 -22.77 -16.87
N ASP A 402 12.76 -23.50 -17.69
CA ASP A 402 13.89 -23.00 -18.48
C ASP A 402 13.51 -21.73 -19.27
N PHE A 403 12.31 -21.71 -19.85
CA PHE A 403 11.79 -20.60 -20.65
C PHE A 403 10.95 -19.61 -19.82
N TYR A 404 10.00 -20.11 -19.04
CA TYR A 404 9.03 -19.23 -18.34
C TYR A 404 9.65 -18.37 -17.23
N ARG A 405 10.82 -18.76 -16.69
CA ARG A 405 11.49 -17.97 -15.64
C ARG A 405 11.80 -16.53 -16.06
N PHE A 406 12.08 -16.27 -17.34
CA PHE A 406 12.43 -14.93 -17.82
C PHE A 406 11.24 -13.94 -17.72
N PRO A 407 10.09 -14.17 -18.39
CA PRO A 407 8.95 -13.25 -18.28
C PRO A 407 8.36 -13.22 -16.87
N VAL A 408 8.39 -14.33 -16.13
CA VAL A 408 7.86 -14.38 -14.76
C VAL A 408 8.68 -13.50 -13.81
N VAL A 409 10.01 -13.51 -13.92
CA VAL A 409 10.86 -12.62 -13.11
C VAL A 409 10.58 -11.16 -13.38
N VAL A 410 10.31 -10.76 -14.63
CA VAL A 410 9.97 -9.36 -14.94
C VAL A 410 8.67 -8.94 -14.23
N GLY A 411 7.63 -9.77 -14.31
CA GLY A 411 6.36 -9.50 -13.63
C GLY A 411 6.48 -9.51 -12.10
N ALA A 412 7.26 -10.45 -11.56
CA ALA A 412 7.54 -10.53 -10.13
C ALA A 412 8.38 -9.32 -9.64
N ALA A 413 9.41 -8.93 -10.38
CA ALA A 413 10.26 -7.77 -10.07
C ALA A 413 9.47 -6.46 -10.13
N PHE A 414 8.58 -6.30 -11.12
CA PHE A 414 7.67 -5.16 -11.21
C PHE A 414 6.84 -4.99 -9.92
N CYS A 415 6.27 -6.08 -9.41
CA CYS A 415 5.47 -6.06 -8.20
C CYS A 415 6.34 -5.86 -6.94
N PHE A 416 7.43 -6.63 -6.83
CA PHE A 416 8.33 -6.61 -5.69
C PHE A 416 8.97 -5.23 -5.45
N TRP A 417 9.47 -4.57 -6.50
CA TRP A 417 10.05 -3.23 -6.36
C TRP A 417 9.02 -2.19 -5.94
N GLY A 418 7.77 -2.32 -6.40
CA GLY A 418 6.67 -1.49 -5.92
C GLY A 418 6.44 -1.62 -4.41
N GLN A 419 6.54 -2.84 -3.87
CA GLN A 419 6.45 -3.09 -2.43
C GLN A 419 7.68 -2.59 -1.67
N VAL A 420 8.89 -2.78 -2.20
CA VAL A 420 10.13 -2.23 -1.60
C VAL A 420 10.02 -0.71 -1.45
N TRP A 421 9.62 -0.01 -2.51
CA TRP A 421 9.49 1.44 -2.49
C TRP A 421 8.40 1.90 -1.51
N LEU A 422 7.23 1.26 -1.54
CA LEU A 422 6.13 1.56 -0.64
C LEU A 422 6.55 1.45 0.83
N TRP A 423 7.08 0.30 1.23
CA TRP A 423 7.42 0.06 2.64
C TRP A 423 8.63 0.86 3.12
N GLN A 424 9.55 1.20 2.22
CA GLN A 424 10.62 2.16 2.51
C GLN A 424 10.07 3.58 2.75
N GLN A 425 9.10 4.03 1.94
CA GLN A 425 8.49 5.35 2.13
C GLN A 425 7.60 5.40 3.38
N VAL A 426 6.82 4.35 3.64
CA VAL A 426 5.96 4.25 4.82
C VAL A 426 6.77 4.25 6.10
N SER A 427 7.87 3.49 6.16
CA SER A 427 8.76 3.49 7.33
C SER A 427 9.47 4.84 7.58
N GLN A 428 9.66 5.64 6.52
CA GLN A 428 10.20 7.00 6.61
C GLN A 428 9.12 8.08 6.87
N GLY A 429 7.84 7.69 7.00
CA GLY A 429 6.73 8.64 7.16
C GLY A 429 6.39 9.44 5.91
N ARG A 430 6.95 9.09 4.74
CA ARG A 430 6.73 9.77 3.45
C ARG A 430 5.49 9.27 2.70
N ALA A 431 4.94 8.14 3.13
CA ALA A 431 3.73 7.55 2.58
C ALA A 431 2.85 6.98 3.70
N SER A 432 1.54 6.93 3.47
CA SER A 432 0.59 6.30 4.39
C SER A 432 0.52 4.78 4.17
N ILE A 433 0.21 4.04 5.24
CA ILE A 433 -0.17 2.63 5.15
C ILE A 433 -1.34 2.49 4.15
N PRO A 434 -1.32 1.49 3.24
CA PRO A 434 -2.35 1.31 2.23
C PRO A 434 -3.66 0.79 2.85
N PHE A 435 -4.44 1.70 3.42
CA PHE A 435 -5.77 1.40 3.96
C PHE A 435 -6.83 1.30 2.87
N GLY A 436 -7.90 0.55 3.16
CA GLY A 436 -9.07 0.40 2.30
C GLY A 436 -9.02 -0.80 1.34
N SER A 437 -10.18 -1.10 0.74
CA SER A 437 -10.37 -2.22 -0.18
C SER A 437 -10.64 -1.74 -1.60
N MET A 438 -10.42 -2.60 -2.59
CA MET A 438 -10.68 -2.27 -4.00
C MET A 438 -12.19 -2.23 -4.34
N TRP A 439 -13.00 -3.04 -3.66
CA TRP A 439 -14.41 -3.26 -4.00
C TRP A 439 -15.40 -3.19 -2.82
N GLY A 440 -14.99 -2.67 -1.66
CA GLY A 440 -15.80 -2.70 -0.44
C GLY A 440 -15.84 -1.37 0.31
N GLU A 441 -16.43 -1.42 1.50
CA GLU A 441 -16.43 -0.31 2.45
C GLU A 441 -14.99 -0.07 2.93
N ALA A 442 -14.69 1.15 3.39
CA ALA A 442 -13.34 1.54 3.84
C ALA A 442 -12.81 0.67 4.99
N GLU A 443 -13.65 -0.16 5.60
CA GLU A 443 -13.37 -1.02 6.75
C GLU A 443 -12.89 -2.44 6.38
N ASP A 444 -13.10 -2.89 5.13
CA ASP A 444 -12.81 -4.27 4.69
C ASP A 444 -11.40 -4.48 4.09
N GLY A 445 -10.53 -3.47 4.14
CA GLY A 445 -9.15 -3.61 3.66
C GLY A 445 -8.30 -4.51 4.56
N ASP A 446 -7.32 -5.22 3.99
CA ASP A 446 -6.39 -6.08 4.74
C ASP A 446 -5.80 -5.41 5.98
N MET A 447 -5.29 -4.19 5.82
CA MET A 447 -4.68 -3.42 6.90
C MET A 447 -5.72 -3.05 7.98
N ASN A 448 -6.95 -2.77 7.57
CA ASN A 448 -8.06 -2.48 8.48
C ASN A 448 -8.43 -3.72 9.30
N ILE A 449 -8.46 -4.90 8.69
CA ILE A 449 -8.75 -6.16 9.39
C ILE A 449 -7.65 -6.48 10.40
N LEU A 450 -6.37 -6.28 10.06
CA LEU A 450 -5.26 -6.49 10.99
C LEU A 450 -5.34 -5.56 12.20
N ILE A 451 -5.64 -4.27 11.99
CA ILE A 451 -5.69 -3.28 13.07
C ILE A 451 -6.98 -3.41 13.89
N ASN A 452 -8.13 -3.42 13.25
CA ASN A 452 -9.43 -3.41 13.92
C ASN A 452 -9.84 -4.81 14.44
N GLY A 453 -9.54 -5.86 13.67
CA GLY A 453 -9.92 -7.24 13.99
C GLY A 453 -8.90 -7.98 14.85
N HIS A 454 -7.60 -7.71 14.65
CA HIS A 454 -6.52 -8.42 15.36
C HIS A 454 -5.67 -7.53 16.28
N GLY A 455 -6.02 -6.25 16.42
CA GLY A 455 -5.41 -5.34 17.38
C GLY A 455 -3.97 -4.94 17.04
N TRP A 456 -3.54 -5.10 15.79
CA TRP A 456 -2.22 -4.63 15.37
C TRP A 456 -2.13 -3.12 15.52
N THR A 457 -0.98 -2.62 15.96
CA THR A 457 -0.69 -1.18 15.89
C THR A 457 -0.19 -0.83 14.49
N PRO A 458 -0.28 0.45 14.07
CA PRO A 458 0.38 0.91 12.85
C PRO A 458 1.88 0.57 12.83
N GLY A 459 2.55 0.61 13.99
CA GLY A 459 3.94 0.20 14.13
C GLY A 459 4.17 -1.29 13.83
N ASP A 460 3.26 -2.17 14.26
CA ASP A 460 3.34 -3.61 13.98
C ASP A 460 3.19 -3.89 12.49
N VAL A 461 2.26 -3.20 11.82
CA VAL A 461 2.06 -3.30 10.36
C VAL A 461 3.35 -2.88 9.64
N ILE A 462 3.84 -1.67 9.91
CA ILE A 462 5.04 -1.12 9.26
C ILE A 462 6.25 -2.02 9.54
N GLY A 463 6.46 -2.40 10.79
CA GLY A 463 7.57 -3.26 11.21
C GLY A 463 7.53 -4.62 10.54
N THR A 464 6.36 -5.27 10.50
CA THR A 464 6.21 -6.61 9.92
C THR A 464 6.45 -6.61 8.42
N TYR A 465 5.76 -5.74 7.67
CA TYR A 465 5.88 -5.72 6.21
C TYR A 465 7.24 -5.17 5.75
N SER A 466 7.79 -4.16 6.44
CA SER A 466 9.16 -3.71 6.16
C SER A 466 10.16 -4.82 6.43
N THR A 467 10.07 -5.51 7.57
CA THR A 467 10.99 -6.62 7.89
C THR A 467 10.89 -7.74 6.86
N LEU A 468 9.67 -8.14 6.49
CA LEU A 468 9.44 -9.15 5.45
C LEU A 468 10.08 -8.73 4.12
N THR A 469 9.88 -7.48 3.71
CA THR A 469 10.44 -6.92 2.48
C THR A 469 11.96 -6.97 2.48
N HIS A 470 12.61 -6.55 3.57
CA HIS A 470 14.07 -6.58 3.71
C HIS A 470 14.61 -8.02 3.75
N LEU A 471 13.94 -8.94 4.43
CA LEU A 471 14.32 -10.36 4.46
C LEU A 471 14.23 -10.99 3.06
N CYS A 472 13.15 -10.72 2.32
CA CYS A 472 13.00 -11.17 0.94
C CYS A 472 14.05 -10.56 0.01
N LEU A 473 14.34 -9.26 0.14
CA LEU A 473 15.38 -8.59 -0.63
C LEU A 473 16.77 -9.19 -0.33
N PHE A 474 17.07 -9.40 0.96
CA PHE A 474 18.30 -10.06 1.39
C PHE A 474 18.41 -11.46 0.81
N ALA A 475 17.33 -12.26 0.83
CA ALA A 475 17.33 -13.60 0.24
C ALA A 475 17.62 -13.57 -1.27
N ILE A 476 17.02 -12.64 -2.02
CA ILE A 476 17.29 -12.46 -3.47
C ILE A 476 18.77 -12.12 -3.69
N VAL A 477 19.30 -11.15 -2.97
CA VAL A 477 20.70 -10.71 -3.09
C VAL A 477 21.66 -11.84 -2.66
N ALA A 478 21.34 -12.57 -1.61
CA ALA A 478 22.16 -13.69 -1.12
C ALA A 478 22.21 -14.84 -2.13
N VAL A 479 21.06 -15.19 -2.75
CA VAL A 479 21.02 -16.22 -3.80
C VAL A 479 21.79 -15.76 -5.03
N TYR A 480 21.62 -14.51 -5.47
CA TYR A 480 22.40 -13.94 -6.58
C TYR A 480 23.90 -13.92 -6.29
N GLY A 481 24.29 -13.46 -5.10
CA GLY A 481 25.69 -13.42 -4.68
C GLY A 481 26.30 -14.82 -4.60
N TYR A 482 25.55 -15.80 -4.09
CA TYR A 482 26.00 -17.20 -4.05
C TYR A 482 26.17 -17.80 -5.45
N THR A 483 25.26 -17.53 -6.39
CA THR A 483 25.38 -18.03 -7.77
C THR A 483 26.54 -17.37 -8.50
N LEU A 484 26.72 -16.06 -8.34
CA LEU A 484 27.86 -15.32 -8.89
C LEU A 484 29.18 -15.85 -8.31
N PHE A 485 29.27 -16.03 -7.00
CA PHE A 485 30.45 -16.59 -6.34
C PHE A 485 30.75 -18.01 -6.83
N ARG A 486 29.72 -18.86 -6.99
CA ARG A 486 29.88 -20.22 -7.51
C ARG A 486 30.40 -20.23 -8.95
N GLN A 487 29.94 -19.31 -9.80
CA GLN A 487 30.36 -19.20 -11.20
C GLN A 487 31.78 -18.63 -11.35
N HIS A 488 32.16 -17.71 -10.47
CA HIS A 488 33.41 -16.97 -10.51
C HIS A 488 34.36 -17.35 -9.36
N ARG A 489 34.25 -18.59 -8.85
CA ARG A 489 34.98 -19.02 -7.64
C ARG A 489 36.48 -18.78 -7.75
N GLU A 490 37.07 -19.08 -8.90
CA GLU A 490 38.51 -18.92 -9.12
C GLU A 490 38.96 -17.46 -9.11
N THR A 491 38.18 -16.56 -9.71
CA THR A 491 38.49 -15.12 -9.70
C THR A 491 38.29 -14.53 -8.31
N PHE A 492 37.26 -14.94 -7.55
CA PHE A 492 37.09 -14.51 -6.16
C PHE A 492 38.19 -15.03 -5.24
N ILE A 493 38.66 -16.27 -5.42
CA ILE A 493 39.81 -16.81 -4.68
C ILE A 493 41.10 -16.06 -5.05
N ALA A 494 41.30 -15.72 -6.34
CA ALA A 494 42.45 -14.95 -6.78
C ALA A 494 42.44 -13.52 -6.22
N LEU A 495 41.29 -12.84 -6.22
CA LEU A 495 41.11 -11.54 -5.57
C LEU A 495 41.34 -11.64 -4.06
N GLY A 496 40.81 -12.66 -3.40
CA GLY A 496 41.00 -12.90 -1.97
C GLY A 496 42.47 -13.07 -1.61
N ARG A 497 43.27 -13.76 -2.44
CA ARG A 497 44.72 -13.89 -2.26
C ARG A 497 45.51 -12.60 -2.51
N GLN A 498 44.95 -11.63 -3.23
CA GLN A 498 45.59 -10.32 -3.42
C GLN A 498 45.27 -9.36 -2.27
N TRP A 499 44.16 -9.56 -1.56
CA TRP A 499 43.66 -8.65 -0.53
C TRP A 499 43.80 -9.16 0.91
N LEU A 500 43.98 -10.47 1.12
CA LEU A 500 44.35 -11.07 2.40
C LEU A 500 45.83 -11.51 2.33
N PRO A 501 46.73 -10.88 3.10
CA PRO A 501 48.16 -11.20 3.11
C PRO A 501 48.48 -12.61 3.61
#